data_AF-A0A2G1WHP6-F1
#
_entry.id   AF-A0A2G1WHP6-F1
#
_cell.length_a   1.000
_cell.length_b   1.000
_cell.length_c   1.000
_cell.angle_alpha   90.00
_cell.angle_beta   90.00
_cell.angle_gamma   90.00
#
_symmetry.space_group_name_H-M   'P 1'
#
loop_
_entity.id
_entity.type
_entity.pdbx_description
1 polymer ?
#
loop_
_entity_poly.entity_id
_entity_poly.type
_entity_poly.pdbx_seq_one_letter_code
_entity_poly.pdbx_strand_id
1 'polypeptide(L)'
;MALQLSHAVSDGIRRTLTRTGGILFLGFLVIQLGIQTAVNSAVLGYLPPEAAAQFSSNAGLTLPISGRVGLVLFGVLTVLSSAYFVILSRTFAQPLSEASTFPATSTQRLGRATATAFVGGVIVSVTVLIGFVLLFFPGLFFAASFLFFIFAVAVEDRGLISSLKRSWGLARGSRLKLSVLVVVSGLFGGGIGAVSPLLDLAGVPVVADIATIVLTTVFFLPYYAIIASAYLQLRDGHDTLDGSTPNPVDASQTQKL
;
A
#
# COMPACT_ATOMS: atom_id res chain seq x y z
N MET A 1 9.43 -23.09 -1.83
CA MET A 1 8.93 -23.14 -0.43
C MET A 1 7.56 -22.48 -0.33
N ALA A 2 6.73 -22.91 0.60
CA ALA A 2 5.36 -22.42 0.74
C ALA A 2 5.33 -21.14 1.59
N LEU A 3 4.66 -20.09 1.11
CA LEU A 3 4.35 -18.87 1.87
C LEU A 3 3.84 -19.24 3.29
N GLN A 4 4.57 -18.83 4.32
CA GLN A 4 4.24 -19.09 5.72
C GLN A 4 3.50 -17.88 6.28
N LEU A 5 2.16 -17.87 6.12
CA LEU A 5 1.31 -16.75 6.55
C LEU A 5 1.55 -16.38 8.02
N SER A 6 1.72 -17.38 8.89
CA SER A 6 1.95 -17.15 10.33
C SER A 6 3.21 -16.31 10.59
N HIS A 7 4.32 -16.66 9.95
CA HIS A 7 5.57 -15.90 10.08
C HIS A 7 5.44 -14.50 9.48
N ALA A 8 4.82 -14.37 8.30
CA ALA A 8 4.59 -13.06 7.69
C ALA A 8 3.71 -12.15 8.57
N VAL A 9 2.72 -12.73 9.26
CA VAL A 9 1.84 -12.01 10.20
C VAL A 9 2.63 -11.54 11.44
N SER A 10 3.35 -12.45 12.10
CA SER A 10 4.15 -12.12 13.28
C SER A 10 5.22 -11.06 12.98
N ASP A 11 5.96 -11.23 11.88
CA ASP A 11 7.01 -10.29 11.49
C ASP A 11 6.44 -8.93 11.10
N GLY A 12 5.32 -8.91 10.35
CA GLY A 12 4.63 -7.67 9.99
C GLY A 12 4.16 -6.87 11.21
N ILE A 13 3.58 -7.55 12.20
CA ILE A 13 3.14 -6.91 13.45
C ILE A 13 4.35 -6.35 14.22
N ARG A 14 5.43 -7.14 14.36
CA ARG A 14 6.66 -6.69 15.04
C ARG A 14 7.28 -5.45 14.38
N ARG A 15 7.29 -5.40 13.04
CA ARG A 15 7.77 -4.22 12.27
C ARG A 15 6.93 -2.97 12.53
N THR A 16 5.63 -3.13 12.76
CA THR A 16 4.73 -2.00 13.02
C THR A 16 4.90 -1.43 14.42
N LEU A 17 5.28 -2.27 15.38
CA LEU A 17 5.50 -1.88 16.78
C LEU A 17 6.89 -1.26 17.06
N THR A 18 7.70 -1.00 16.03
CA THR A 18 9.00 -0.32 16.20
C THR A 18 8.83 1.20 16.25
N ARG A 19 9.90 1.91 16.67
CA ARG A 19 9.94 3.39 16.65
C ARG A 19 9.64 3.95 15.25
N THR A 20 10.22 3.34 14.22
CA THR A 20 9.98 3.73 12.82
C THR A 20 8.55 3.44 12.40
N GLY A 21 7.99 2.29 12.80
CA GLY A 21 6.58 1.96 12.60
C GLY A 21 5.64 3.02 13.20
N GLY A 22 5.92 3.50 14.41
CA GLY A 22 5.17 4.58 15.04
C GLY A 22 5.27 5.93 14.30
N ILE A 23 6.45 6.30 13.81
CA ILE A 23 6.62 7.52 12.99
C ILE A 23 5.85 7.38 11.67
N LEU A 24 5.91 6.22 11.03
CA LEU A 24 5.18 5.92 9.81
C LEU A 24 3.67 5.93 10.04
N PHE A 25 3.20 5.43 11.19
CA PHE A 25 1.80 5.50 11.61
C PHE A 25 1.31 6.94 11.70
N LEU A 26 2.03 7.79 12.43
CA LEU A 26 1.69 9.21 12.56
C LEU A 26 1.73 9.92 11.20
N GLY A 27 2.73 9.63 10.38
CA GLY A 27 2.83 10.17 9.02
C GLY A 27 1.64 9.77 8.14
N PHE A 28 1.21 8.50 8.20
CA PHE A 28 0.05 8.03 7.46
C PHE A 28 -1.24 8.72 7.91
N LEU A 29 -1.43 8.82 9.23
CA LEU A 29 -2.59 9.45 9.84
C LEU A 29 -2.71 10.93 9.42
N VAL A 30 -1.60 11.68 9.45
CA VAL A 30 -1.56 13.08 9.01
C VAL A 30 -1.86 13.22 7.52
N ILE A 31 -1.27 12.37 6.67
CA ILE A 31 -1.54 12.38 5.23
C ILE A 31 -3.00 12.06 4.95
N GLN A 32 -3.58 11.06 5.63
CA GLN A 32 -4.96 10.64 5.44
C GLN A 32 -5.95 11.74 5.87
N LEU A 33 -5.74 12.34 7.05
CA LEU A 33 -6.51 13.50 7.51
C LEU A 33 -6.42 14.66 6.52
N GLY A 34 -5.21 14.97 6.06
CA GLY A 34 -4.97 16.04 5.10
C GLY A 34 -5.73 15.81 3.80
N ILE A 35 -5.66 14.59 3.26
CA ILE A 35 -6.34 14.22 2.00
C ILE A 35 -7.84 14.33 2.16
N GLN A 36 -8.42 13.70 3.19
CA GLN A 36 -9.87 13.77 3.46
C GLN A 36 -10.34 15.22 3.60
N THR A 37 -9.63 16.01 4.40
CA THR A 37 -9.97 17.43 4.61
C THR A 37 -9.86 18.24 3.33
N ALA A 38 -8.83 18.01 2.52
CA ALA A 38 -8.63 18.69 1.25
C ALA A 38 -9.73 18.34 0.23
N VAL A 39 -10.13 17.07 0.16
CA VAL A 39 -11.24 16.60 -0.68
C VAL A 39 -12.55 17.24 -0.24
N ASN A 40 -12.89 17.16 1.05
CA ASN A 40 -14.13 17.74 1.57
C ASN A 40 -14.21 19.24 1.31
N SER A 41 -13.09 19.96 1.50
CA SER A 41 -13.01 21.40 1.23
C SER A 41 -13.11 21.73 -0.27
N ALA A 42 -12.49 20.91 -1.12
CA ALA A 42 -12.59 21.06 -2.57
C ALA A 42 -14.03 20.89 -3.02
N VAL A 43 -14.70 19.82 -2.59
CA VAL A 43 -16.10 19.52 -2.91
C VAL A 43 -17.01 20.67 -2.50
N LEU A 44 -16.91 21.17 -1.25
CA LEU A 44 -17.68 22.32 -0.78
C LEU A 44 -17.56 23.55 -1.68
N GLY A 45 -16.36 23.84 -2.18
CA GLY A 45 -16.12 24.99 -3.04
C GLY A 45 -16.73 24.91 -4.44
N TYR A 46 -17.20 23.74 -4.87
CA TYR A 46 -17.87 23.53 -6.17
C TYR A 46 -19.35 23.17 -6.05
N LEU A 47 -19.86 22.97 -4.83
CA LEU A 47 -21.27 22.65 -4.62
C LEU A 47 -22.14 23.93 -4.70
N PRO A 48 -23.37 23.81 -5.23
CA PRO A 48 -24.39 24.85 -5.09
C PRO A 48 -24.67 25.15 -3.60
N PRO A 49 -25.09 26.37 -3.21
CA PRO A 49 -25.27 26.76 -1.81
C PRO A 49 -26.17 25.83 -1.00
N GLU A 50 -27.25 25.34 -1.61
CA GLU A 50 -28.20 24.40 -0.99
C GLU A 50 -27.54 23.05 -0.66
N ALA A 51 -26.79 22.48 -1.61
CA ALA A 51 -26.05 21.25 -1.42
C ALA A 51 -24.83 21.43 -0.51
N ALA A 52 -24.20 22.60 -0.53
CA ALA A 52 -23.06 22.93 0.33
C ALA A 52 -23.46 22.98 1.80
N ALA A 53 -24.65 23.52 2.14
CA ALA A 53 -25.16 23.52 3.51
C ALA A 53 -25.39 22.08 4.00
N GLN A 54 -26.07 21.25 3.20
CA GLN A 54 -26.29 19.84 3.53
C GLN A 54 -24.98 19.04 3.64
N PHE A 55 -24.04 19.27 2.72
CA PHE A 55 -22.74 18.62 2.76
C PHE A 55 -21.95 19.07 3.98
N SER A 56 -21.88 20.38 4.29
CA SER A 56 -21.14 20.88 5.46
C SER A 56 -21.64 20.33 6.80
N SER A 57 -22.94 19.99 6.88
CA SER A 57 -23.54 19.37 8.06
C SER A 57 -23.16 17.90 8.24
N ASN A 58 -22.75 17.21 7.17
CA ASN A 58 -22.44 15.78 7.18
C ASN A 58 -20.96 15.48 6.86
N ALA A 59 -20.28 16.40 6.21
CA ALA A 59 -18.86 16.35 5.97
C ALA A 59 -18.17 16.51 7.32
N GLY A 60 -17.22 15.62 7.64
CA GLY A 60 -16.44 15.77 8.85
C GLY A 60 -15.48 16.95 8.73
N LEU A 61 -14.19 16.69 8.60
CA LEU A 61 -13.20 17.78 8.64
C LEU A 61 -13.18 18.56 7.32
N THR A 62 -13.28 19.89 7.41
CA THR A 62 -13.19 20.84 6.29
C THR A 62 -12.32 22.04 6.67
N LEU A 63 -11.75 22.71 5.67
CA LEU A 63 -10.99 23.95 5.82
C LEU A 63 -11.75 25.09 5.14
N PRO A 64 -11.71 26.31 5.71
CA PRO A 64 -12.33 27.50 5.12
C PRO A 64 -11.45 28.04 3.97
N ILE A 65 -11.31 27.25 2.91
CA ILE A 65 -10.50 27.56 1.73
C ILE A 65 -11.35 27.49 0.46
N SER A 66 -10.90 28.15 -0.61
CA SER A 66 -11.59 28.04 -1.90
C SER A 66 -11.45 26.63 -2.49
N GLY A 67 -12.44 26.20 -3.28
CA GLY A 67 -12.43 24.86 -3.91
C GLY A 67 -11.20 24.60 -4.77
N ARG A 68 -10.66 25.63 -5.45
CA ARG A 68 -9.40 25.53 -6.22
C ARG A 68 -8.19 25.23 -5.33
N VAL A 69 -8.09 25.92 -4.20
CA VAL A 69 -7.00 25.69 -3.22
C VAL A 69 -7.13 24.29 -2.62
N GLY A 70 -8.36 23.82 -2.35
CA GLY A 70 -8.64 22.45 -1.93
C GLY A 70 -8.14 21.41 -2.94
N LEU A 71 -8.42 21.59 -4.24
CA LEU A 71 -7.92 20.69 -5.29
C LEU A 71 -6.40 20.68 -5.41
N VAL A 72 -5.75 21.84 -5.32
CA VAL A 72 -4.29 21.93 -5.35
C VAL A 72 -3.70 21.21 -4.14
N LEU A 73 -4.25 21.44 -2.95
CA LEU A 73 -3.83 20.77 -1.72
C LEU A 73 -4.00 19.25 -1.83
N PHE A 74 -5.14 18.78 -2.34
CA PHE A 74 -5.39 17.37 -2.61
C PHE A 74 -4.35 16.77 -3.56
N GLY A 75 -4.03 17.46 -4.65
CA GLY A 75 -3.01 17.04 -5.61
C GLY A 75 -1.63 16.90 -4.97
N VAL A 76 -1.20 17.91 -4.20
CA VAL A 76 0.07 17.90 -3.46
C VAL A 76 0.13 16.74 -2.46
N LEU A 77 -0.93 16.55 -1.68
CA LEU A 77 -0.99 15.46 -0.69
C LEU A 77 -1.03 14.08 -1.35
N THR A 78 -1.62 13.96 -2.53
CA THR A 78 -1.61 12.70 -3.30
C THR A 78 -0.20 12.34 -3.76
N VAL A 79 0.59 13.31 -4.23
CA VAL A 79 1.99 13.09 -4.58
C VAL A 79 2.81 12.76 -3.33
N LEU A 80 2.58 13.48 -2.22
CA LEU A 80 3.24 13.21 -0.94
C LEU A 80 2.93 11.80 -0.42
N SER A 81 1.67 11.35 -0.54
CA SER A 81 1.25 9.99 -0.20
C SER A 81 2.00 8.94 -1.03
N SER A 82 2.21 9.19 -2.32
CA SER A 82 3.00 8.30 -3.17
C SER A 82 4.45 8.19 -2.71
N ALA A 83 5.08 9.31 -2.35
CA ALA A 83 6.44 9.31 -1.79
C ALA A 83 6.49 8.58 -0.44
N TYR A 84 5.47 8.78 0.40
CA TYR A 84 5.31 8.07 1.67
C TYR A 84 5.25 6.55 1.44
N PHE A 85 4.46 6.05 0.48
CA PHE A 85 4.39 4.61 0.18
C PHE A 85 5.72 4.02 -0.30
N VAL A 86 6.53 4.78 -1.03
CA VAL A 86 7.88 4.36 -1.42
C VAL A 86 8.77 4.21 -0.18
N ILE A 87 8.76 5.20 0.71
CA ILE A 87 9.53 5.16 1.97
C ILE A 87 9.05 4.00 2.86
N LEU A 88 7.73 3.83 2.99
CA LEU A 88 7.10 2.75 3.75
C LEU A 88 7.53 1.38 3.23
N SER A 89 7.51 1.19 1.90
CA SER A 89 7.96 -0.05 1.25
C SER A 89 9.43 -0.34 1.55
N ARG A 90 10.30 0.67 1.42
CA ARG A 90 11.75 0.52 1.64
C ARG A 90 12.05 0.18 3.10
N THR A 91 11.43 0.88 4.04
CA THR A 91 11.58 0.61 5.48
C THR A 91 11.08 -0.77 5.84
N PHE A 92 9.89 -1.18 5.38
CA PHE A 92 9.36 -2.50 5.67
C PHE A 92 9.98 -3.63 4.84
N ALA A 93 10.84 -3.33 3.87
CA ALA A 93 11.65 -4.32 3.19
C ALA A 93 13.00 -4.59 3.88
N GLN A 94 13.41 -3.80 4.87
CA GLN A 94 14.65 -4.03 5.61
C GLN A 94 14.60 -5.28 6.51
N PRO A 95 15.75 -5.84 6.91
CA PRO A 95 15.79 -6.85 7.96
C PRO A 95 15.19 -6.36 9.28
N LEU A 96 14.56 -7.26 10.05
CA LEU A 96 13.95 -6.93 11.35
C LEU A 96 14.95 -6.32 12.35
N SER A 97 16.23 -6.67 12.25
CA SER A 97 17.31 -6.10 13.09
C SER A 97 17.50 -4.60 12.89
N GLU A 98 17.12 -4.07 11.72
CA GLU A 98 17.25 -2.66 11.34
C GLU A 98 15.91 -1.92 11.29
N ALA A 99 14.79 -2.59 11.62
CA ALA A 99 13.45 -2.03 11.51
C ALA A 99 13.16 -0.83 12.44
N SER A 100 14.10 -0.48 13.32
CA SER A 100 14.05 0.67 14.24
C SER A 100 14.70 1.94 13.68
N THR A 101 15.30 1.88 12.50
CA THR A 101 15.88 3.03 11.79
C THR A 101 15.32 3.15 10.38
N PHE A 102 15.53 4.30 9.73
CA PHE A 102 15.19 4.47 8.32
C PHE A 102 16.36 4.01 7.44
N PRO A 103 16.11 3.29 6.33
CA PRO A 103 17.17 2.92 5.40
C PRO A 103 17.84 4.14 4.79
N ALA A 104 19.17 4.10 4.58
CA ALA A 104 19.88 5.14 3.82
C ALA A 104 19.34 5.28 2.39
N THR A 105 18.77 4.19 1.83
CA THR A 105 18.13 4.18 0.52
C THR A 105 16.74 4.84 0.52
N SER A 106 16.18 5.23 1.67
CA SER A 106 14.83 5.83 1.76
C SER A 106 14.64 7.00 0.81
N THR A 107 15.61 7.91 0.76
CA THR A 107 15.57 9.11 -0.09
C THR A 107 16.26 8.95 -1.44
N GLN A 108 16.99 7.84 -1.64
CA GLN A 108 17.75 7.63 -2.86
C GLN A 108 16.82 7.45 -4.06
N ARG A 109 16.99 8.27 -5.11
CA ARG A 109 16.15 8.26 -6.33
C ARG A 109 14.64 8.37 -6.06
N LEU A 110 14.25 8.98 -4.93
CA LEU A 110 12.86 9.08 -4.48
C LEU A 110 11.95 9.67 -5.55
N GLY A 111 12.39 10.67 -6.31
CA GLY A 111 11.59 11.28 -7.38
C GLY A 111 11.18 10.29 -8.47
N ARG A 112 12.11 9.47 -8.97
CA ARG A 112 11.83 8.47 -10.00
C ARG A 112 10.96 7.32 -9.46
N ALA A 113 11.27 6.86 -8.25
CA ALA A 113 10.49 5.83 -7.57
C ALA A 113 9.06 6.31 -7.32
N THR A 114 8.87 7.54 -6.84
CA THR A 114 7.56 8.16 -6.60
C THR A 114 6.78 8.33 -7.89
N ALA A 115 7.39 8.84 -8.96
CA ALA A 115 6.71 8.98 -10.25
C ALA A 115 6.26 7.62 -10.80
N THR A 116 7.12 6.60 -10.72
CA THR A 116 6.80 5.24 -11.18
C THR A 116 5.72 4.59 -10.31
N ALA A 117 5.81 4.77 -8.99
CA ALA A 117 4.83 4.28 -8.03
C ALA A 117 3.47 4.95 -8.19
N PHE A 118 3.45 6.26 -8.46
CA PHE A 118 2.22 7.01 -8.71
C PHE A 118 1.55 6.55 -10.01
N VAL A 119 2.27 6.60 -11.13
CA VAL A 119 1.73 6.21 -12.44
C VAL A 119 1.31 4.73 -12.43
N GLY A 120 2.15 3.85 -11.90
CA GLY A 120 1.82 2.43 -11.81
C GLY A 120 0.72 2.12 -10.81
N GLY A 121 0.67 2.84 -9.69
CA GLY A 121 -0.42 2.75 -8.72
C GLY A 121 -1.75 3.12 -9.35
N VAL A 122 -1.82 4.20 -10.13
CA VAL A 122 -3.03 4.59 -10.87
C VAL A 122 -3.45 3.50 -11.86
N ILE A 123 -2.52 2.99 -12.66
CA ILE A 123 -2.81 1.92 -13.65
C ILE A 123 -3.33 0.66 -12.96
N VAL A 124 -2.67 0.22 -11.87
CA VAL A 124 -3.08 -0.95 -11.10
C VAL A 124 -4.45 -0.73 -10.49
N SER A 125 -4.70 0.42 -9.86
CA SER A 125 -6.01 0.75 -9.27
C SER A 125 -7.13 0.73 -10.30
N VAL A 126 -6.93 1.34 -11.47
CA VAL A 126 -7.90 1.32 -12.57
C VAL A 126 -8.13 -0.11 -13.08
N THR A 127 -7.07 -0.90 -13.23
CA THR A 127 -7.17 -2.30 -13.67
C THR A 127 -7.98 -3.14 -12.69
N VAL A 128 -7.71 -3.00 -11.39
CA VAL A 128 -8.42 -3.69 -10.32
C VAL A 128 -9.89 -3.24 -10.27
N LEU A 129 -10.15 -1.94 -10.39
CA LEU A 129 -11.50 -1.39 -10.42
C LEU A 129 -12.30 -1.94 -11.61
N ILE A 130 -11.76 -1.87 -12.82
CA ILE A 130 -12.39 -2.46 -14.02
C ILE A 130 -12.63 -3.96 -13.79
N GLY A 131 -11.66 -4.65 -13.20
CA GLY A 131 -11.79 -6.04 -12.79
C GLY A 131 -13.05 -6.26 -11.96
N PHE A 132 -13.20 -5.55 -10.84
CA PHE A 132 -14.35 -5.66 -9.93
C PHE A 132 -15.67 -5.24 -10.56
N VAL A 133 -15.67 -4.19 -11.39
CA VAL A 133 -16.87 -3.68 -12.09
C VAL A 133 -17.38 -4.71 -13.09
N LEU A 134 -16.48 -5.36 -13.84
CA LEU A 134 -16.87 -6.41 -14.79
C LEU A 134 -17.35 -7.65 -14.04
N LEU A 135 -16.61 -8.12 -13.03
CA LEU A 135 -16.94 -9.27 -12.17
C LEU A 135 -16.11 -9.24 -10.87
N PHE A 136 -16.64 -9.79 -9.78
CA PHE A 136 -15.90 -9.84 -8.51
C PHE A 136 -14.57 -10.64 -8.60
N PHE A 137 -14.57 -11.77 -9.31
CA PHE A 137 -13.39 -12.66 -9.39
C PHE A 137 -12.20 -12.06 -10.17
N PRO A 138 -12.36 -11.44 -11.36
CA PRO A 138 -11.28 -10.74 -12.05
C PRO A 138 -10.64 -9.61 -11.24
N GLY A 139 -11.45 -8.82 -10.52
CA GLY A 139 -10.93 -7.77 -9.62
C GLY A 139 -10.01 -8.36 -8.54
N LEU A 140 -10.47 -9.42 -7.87
CA LEU A 140 -9.68 -10.13 -6.87
C LEU A 140 -8.38 -10.71 -7.46
N PHE A 141 -8.47 -11.28 -8.66
CA PHE A 141 -7.34 -11.84 -9.37
C PHE A 141 -6.28 -10.78 -9.71
N PHE A 142 -6.67 -9.62 -10.22
CA PHE A 142 -5.74 -8.52 -10.50
C PHE A 142 -5.14 -7.94 -9.23
N ALA A 143 -5.94 -7.77 -8.18
CA ALA A 143 -5.47 -7.29 -6.90
C ALA A 143 -4.39 -8.22 -6.30
N ALA A 144 -4.62 -9.53 -6.32
CA ALA A 144 -3.64 -10.51 -5.88
C ALA A 144 -2.39 -10.53 -6.77
N SER A 145 -2.54 -10.32 -8.08
CA SER A 145 -1.44 -10.34 -9.05
C SER A 145 -0.52 -9.12 -8.96
N PHE A 146 -1.07 -7.96 -8.60
CA PHE A 146 -0.35 -6.69 -8.50
C PHE A 146 -0.05 -6.26 -7.06
N LEU A 147 -0.36 -7.09 -6.07
CA LEU A 147 -0.12 -6.83 -4.65
C LEU A 147 1.32 -6.41 -4.34
N PHE A 148 2.29 -6.98 -5.07
CA PHE A 148 3.72 -6.75 -4.86
C PHE A 148 4.33 -5.67 -5.76
N PHE A 149 3.53 -5.02 -6.60
CA PHE A 149 4.01 -4.03 -7.56
C PHE A 149 4.78 -2.89 -6.87
N ILE A 150 4.24 -2.36 -5.77
CA ILE A 150 4.85 -1.22 -5.06
C ILE A 150 6.22 -1.58 -4.48
N PHE A 151 6.41 -2.80 -3.99
CA PHE A 151 7.70 -3.29 -3.49
C PHE A 151 8.70 -3.46 -4.63
N ALA A 152 8.28 -3.98 -5.79
CA ALA A 152 9.16 -4.10 -6.94
C ALA A 152 9.62 -2.73 -7.48
N VAL A 153 8.76 -1.70 -7.42
CA VAL A 153 9.17 -0.32 -7.78
C VAL A 153 10.07 0.30 -6.72
N ALA A 154 9.66 0.24 -5.45
CA ALA A 154 10.30 0.99 -4.38
C ALA A 154 11.60 0.34 -3.88
N VAL A 155 11.66 -0.99 -3.83
CA VAL A 155 12.81 -1.73 -3.28
C VAL A 155 13.81 -2.08 -4.38
N GLU A 156 13.33 -2.49 -5.55
CA GLU A 156 14.22 -2.93 -6.65
C GLU A 156 14.52 -1.81 -7.67
N ASP A 157 14.03 -0.59 -7.43
CA ASP A 157 14.22 0.60 -8.30
C ASP A 157 13.89 0.36 -9.79
N ARG A 158 13.01 -0.61 -10.06
CA ARG A 158 12.63 -1.07 -11.40
C ARG A 158 11.65 -0.09 -12.04
N GLY A 159 11.73 0.01 -13.37
CA GLY A 159 10.75 0.73 -14.18
C GLY A 159 9.38 0.04 -14.19
N LEU A 160 8.35 0.79 -14.55
CA LEU A 160 6.94 0.40 -14.51
C LEU A 160 6.65 -1.03 -15.01
N ILE A 161 7.08 -1.34 -16.25
CA ILE A 161 6.80 -2.62 -16.91
C ILE A 161 7.54 -3.78 -16.22
N SER A 162 8.79 -3.55 -15.82
CA SER A 162 9.61 -4.56 -15.13
C SER A 162 9.03 -4.90 -13.76
N SER A 163 8.51 -3.91 -13.04
CA SER A 163 7.85 -4.11 -11.74
C SER A 163 6.53 -4.86 -11.87
N LEU A 164 5.73 -4.58 -12.90
CA LEU A 164 4.49 -5.33 -13.19
C LEU A 164 4.80 -6.80 -13.51
N LYS A 165 5.80 -7.06 -14.37
CA LYS A 165 6.23 -8.43 -14.70
C LYS A 165 6.74 -9.18 -13.46
N ARG A 166 7.55 -8.54 -12.62
CA ARG A 166 8.08 -9.13 -11.38
C ARG A 166 6.95 -9.47 -10.40
N SER A 167 6.00 -8.54 -10.18
CA SER A 167 4.82 -8.80 -9.33
C SER A 167 4.00 -9.98 -9.85
N TRP A 168 3.73 -10.01 -11.15
CA TRP A 168 2.99 -11.11 -11.78
C TRP A 168 3.68 -12.47 -11.63
N GLY A 169 5.00 -12.50 -11.80
CA GLY A 169 5.82 -13.70 -11.62
C GLY A 169 5.76 -14.23 -10.19
N LEU A 170 5.99 -13.36 -9.20
CA LEU A 170 5.93 -13.70 -7.77
C LEU A 170 4.53 -14.18 -7.37
N ALA A 171 3.48 -13.53 -7.89
CA ALA A 171 2.11 -13.91 -7.59
C ALA A 171 1.74 -15.28 -8.17
N ARG A 172 2.27 -15.67 -9.34
CA ARG A 172 1.90 -16.91 -10.05
C ARG A 172 2.07 -18.18 -9.21
N GLY A 173 3.08 -18.24 -8.35
CA GLY A 173 3.34 -19.40 -7.49
C GLY A 173 2.46 -19.51 -6.23
N SER A 174 1.76 -18.44 -5.83
CA SER A 174 1.03 -18.41 -4.55
C SER A 174 -0.33 -17.70 -4.61
N ARG A 175 -0.91 -17.55 -5.82
CA ARG A 175 -2.15 -16.78 -6.09
C ARG A 175 -3.29 -17.06 -5.13
N LEU A 176 -3.54 -18.32 -4.77
CA LEU A 176 -4.63 -18.67 -3.85
C LEU A 176 -4.41 -18.09 -2.45
N LYS A 177 -3.18 -18.18 -1.92
CA LYS A 177 -2.86 -17.62 -0.60
C LYS A 177 -2.88 -16.09 -0.62
N LEU A 178 -2.42 -15.48 -1.71
CA LEU A 178 -2.48 -14.02 -1.90
C LEU A 178 -3.93 -13.54 -2.06
N SER A 179 -4.78 -14.32 -2.74
CA SER A 179 -6.20 -14.00 -2.89
C SER A 179 -6.89 -14.01 -1.53
N VAL A 180 -6.58 -14.96 -0.64
CA VAL A 180 -7.07 -14.94 0.75
C VAL A 180 -6.66 -13.65 1.46
N LEU A 181 -5.40 -13.21 1.30
CA LEU A 181 -4.93 -11.97 1.91
C LEU A 181 -5.67 -10.73 1.38
N VAL A 182 -6.02 -10.72 0.09
CA VAL A 182 -6.84 -9.65 -0.51
C VAL A 182 -8.30 -9.73 -0.05
N VAL A 183 -8.90 -10.93 0.01
CA VAL A 183 -10.28 -11.10 0.49
C VAL A 183 -10.40 -10.64 1.93
N VAL A 184 -9.50 -11.06 2.82
CA VAL A 184 -9.49 -10.63 4.22
C VAL A 184 -9.37 -9.11 4.31
N SER A 185 -8.47 -8.51 3.54
CA SER A 185 -8.36 -7.05 3.46
C SER A 185 -9.64 -6.37 2.97
N GLY A 186 -10.29 -6.94 1.95
CA GLY A 186 -11.57 -6.45 1.45
C GLY A 186 -12.68 -6.53 2.49
N LEU A 187 -12.72 -7.59 3.30
CA LEU A 187 -13.68 -7.73 4.41
C LEU A 187 -13.43 -6.68 5.50
N PHE A 188 -12.18 -6.44 5.87
CA PHE A 188 -11.82 -5.39 6.81
C PHE A 188 -12.15 -4.00 6.24
N GLY A 189 -11.80 -3.72 4.98
CA GLY A 189 -12.13 -2.47 4.31
C GLY A 189 -13.63 -2.24 4.23
N GLY A 190 -14.42 -3.27 3.92
CA GLY A 190 -15.88 -3.22 3.95
C GLY A 190 -16.44 -2.96 5.35
N GLY A 191 -15.87 -3.62 6.37
CA GLY A 191 -16.23 -3.39 7.77
C GLY A 191 -15.95 -1.96 8.24
N ILE A 192 -14.77 -1.42 7.90
CA ILE A 192 -14.40 -0.02 8.19
C ILE A 192 -15.33 0.94 7.44
N GLY A 193 -15.62 0.67 6.17
CA GLY A 193 -16.52 1.48 5.35
C GLY A 193 -17.96 1.53 5.88
N ALA A 194 -18.39 0.52 6.64
CA ALA A 194 -19.70 0.51 7.28
C ALA A 194 -19.76 1.38 8.56
N VAL A 195 -18.60 1.73 9.17
CA VAL A 195 -18.56 2.50 10.42
C VAL A 195 -19.08 3.93 10.23
N SER A 196 -18.69 4.60 9.15
CA SER A 196 -19.05 6.00 8.90
C SER A 196 -20.57 6.20 8.81
N PRO A 197 -21.33 5.49 7.95
CA PRO A 197 -22.78 5.63 7.88
C PRO A 197 -23.52 5.32 9.20
N LEU A 198 -23.01 4.37 9.98
CA LEU A 198 -23.60 4.00 11.27
C LEU A 198 -23.41 5.08 12.33
N LEU A 199 -22.25 5.75 12.35
CA LEU A 199 -21.95 6.83 13.28
C LEU A 199 -22.54 8.17 12.83
N ASP A 200 -22.71 8.38 11.53
CA ASP A 200 -23.45 9.54 10.99
C ASP A 200 -24.91 9.52 11.44
N LEU A 201 -25.53 8.33 11.52
CA LEU A 201 -26.88 8.15 12.07
C LEU A 201 -26.98 8.56 13.55
N ALA A 202 -25.87 8.52 14.29
CA ALA A 202 -25.77 8.98 15.67
C ALA A 202 -25.55 10.50 15.80
N GLY A 203 -25.43 11.23 14.68
CA GLY A 203 -25.35 12.69 14.65
C GLY A 203 -23.97 13.27 14.97
N VAL A 204 -22.88 12.48 14.84
CA VAL A 204 -21.52 12.93 15.17
C VAL A 204 -20.52 12.68 14.01
N PRO A 205 -20.67 13.37 12.86
CA PRO A 205 -19.92 13.08 11.63
C PRO A 205 -18.39 13.29 11.77
N VAL A 206 -17.96 14.28 12.56
CA VAL A 206 -16.52 14.51 12.82
C VAL A 206 -15.89 13.33 13.58
N VAL A 207 -16.62 12.76 14.54
CA VAL A 207 -16.14 11.59 15.30
C VAL A 207 -16.14 10.35 14.40
N ALA A 208 -17.15 10.21 13.53
CA ALA A 208 -17.21 9.13 12.54
C ALA A 208 -15.99 9.15 11.61
N ASP A 209 -15.63 10.33 11.09
CA ASP A 209 -14.46 10.52 10.23
C ASP A 209 -13.15 10.18 10.95
N ILE A 210 -12.94 10.74 12.15
CA ILE A 210 -11.72 10.49 12.93
C ILE A 210 -11.62 9.01 13.29
N ALA A 211 -12.70 8.39 13.74
CA ALA A 211 -12.73 6.96 14.07
C ALA A 211 -12.41 6.09 12.85
N THR A 212 -13.00 6.41 11.69
CA THR A 212 -12.76 5.69 10.43
C THR A 212 -11.29 5.82 9.99
N ILE A 213 -10.70 7.02 10.09
CA ILE A 213 -9.30 7.28 9.74
C ILE A 213 -8.35 6.53 10.68
N VAL A 214 -8.59 6.60 11.99
CA VAL A 214 -7.78 5.88 12.99
C VAL A 214 -7.87 4.38 12.76
N LEU A 215 -9.08 3.84 12.57
CA LEU A 215 -9.29 2.41 12.33
C LEU A 215 -8.62 1.95 11.03
N THR A 216 -8.72 2.77 9.97
CA THR A 216 -8.02 2.53 8.70
C THR A 216 -6.51 2.50 8.90
N THR A 217 -5.95 3.47 9.61
CA THR A 217 -4.50 3.57 9.88
C THR A 217 -4.01 2.37 10.70
N VAL A 218 -4.74 2.01 11.77
CA VAL A 218 -4.46 0.86 12.64
C VAL A 218 -4.50 -0.45 11.88
N PHE A 219 -5.41 -0.62 10.93
CA PHE A 219 -5.49 -1.83 10.11
C PHE A 219 -4.43 -1.84 8.99
N PHE A 220 -4.29 -0.73 8.29
CA PHE A 220 -3.51 -0.65 7.06
C PHE A 220 -2.02 -0.87 7.32
N LEU A 221 -1.47 -0.28 8.38
CA LEU A 221 -0.02 -0.31 8.60
C LEU A 221 0.50 -1.73 8.92
N PRO A 222 -0.09 -2.49 9.86
CA PRO A 222 0.23 -3.91 10.02
C PRO A 222 -0.03 -4.72 8.76
N TYR A 223 -1.18 -4.53 8.10
CA TYR A 223 -1.49 -5.24 6.86
C TYR A 223 -0.41 -5.06 5.80
N TYR A 224 0.07 -3.83 5.62
CA TYR A 224 1.14 -3.50 4.68
C TYR A 224 2.48 -4.14 5.07
N ALA A 225 2.82 -4.18 6.36
CA ALA A 225 4.01 -4.85 6.86
C ALA A 225 3.96 -6.38 6.67
N ILE A 226 2.76 -6.98 6.73
CA ILE A 226 2.53 -8.40 6.44
C ILE A 226 2.77 -8.69 4.95
N ILE A 227 2.26 -7.84 4.06
CA ILE A 227 2.53 -7.93 2.62
C ILE A 227 4.04 -7.79 2.36
N ALA A 228 4.72 -6.86 3.02
CA ALA A 228 6.16 -6.68 2.90
C ALA A 228 6.93 -7.95 3.30
N SER A 229 6.52 -8.58 4.40
CA SER A 229 7.14 -9.83 4.87
C SER A 229 6.86 -10.99 3.90
N ALA A 230 5.65 -11.09 3.37
CA ALA A 230 5.29 -12.05 2.33
C ALA A 230 6.10 -11.84 1.03
N TYR A 231 6.34 -10.58 0.65
CA TYR A 231 7.16 -10.22 -0.50
C TYR A 231 8.60 -10.71 -0.35
N LEU A 232 9.23 -10.44 0.80
CA LEU A 232 10.61 -10.86 1.08
C LEU A 232 10.73 -12.39 1.02
N GLN A 233 9.80 -13.12 1.64
CA GLN A 233 9.79 -14.59 1.60
C GLN A 233 9.72 -15.15 0.18
N LEU A 234 8.89 -14.55 -0.70
CA LEU A 234 8.74 -15.01 -2.08
C LEU A 234 9.91 -14.59 -2.96
N ARG A 235 10.50 -13.42 -2.72
CA ARG A 235 11.67 -12.92 -3.46
C ARG A 235 12.90 -13.79 -3.18
N ASP A 236 13.24 -13.96 -1.90
CA ASP A 236 14.45 -14.68 -1.49
C ASP A 236 14.33 -16.19 -1.86
N GLY A 237 13.11 -16.74 -1.86
CA GLY A 237 12.82 -18.09 -2.32
C GLY A 237 12.91 -18.30 -3.83
N HIS A 238 12.81 -17.25 -4.65
CA HIS A 238 12.96 -17.33 -6.11
C HIS A 238 14.42 -17.18 -6.52
N ASP A 239 15.17 -16.30 -5.86
CA ASP A 239 16.58 -16.06 -6.15
C ASP A 239 17.44 -17.29 -5.75
N THR A 240 17.02 -18.05 -4.73
CA THR A 240 17.64 -19.35 -4.36
C THR A 240 17.40 -20.46 -5.39
N LEU A 241 16.25 -20.45 -6.09
CA LEU A 241 15.96 -21.43 -7.14
C LEU A 241 16.71 -21.11 -8.44
N ASP A 242 16.84 -19.83 -8.80
CA ASP A 242 17.60 -19.39 -9.98
C ASP A 242 19.13 -19.51 -9.77
N GLY A 243 19.63 -19.40 -8.53
CA GLY A 243 21.05 -19.60 -8.19
C GLY A 243 21.50 -21.06 -8.06
N SER A 244 20.57 -22.01 -8.11
CA SER A 244 20.85 -23.44 -7.88
C SER A 244 21.02 -24.26 -9.16
N THR A 245 21.20 -23.66 -10.35
CA THR A 245 21.81 -24.40 -11.46
C THR A 245 23.25 -24.70 -11.05
N PRO A 246 23.61 -25.95 -10.69
CA PRO A 246 24.99 -26.27 -10.42
C PRO A 246 25.72 -26.02 -11.73
N ASN A 247 26.73 -25.17 -11.72
CA ASN A 247 27.74 -25.22 -12.78
C ASN A 247 28.10 -26.70 -12.91
N PRO A 248 27.95 -27.34 -14.08
CA PRO A 248 28.39 -28.71 -14.24
C PRO A 248 29.86 -28.70 -13.84
N VAL A 249 30.18 -29.44 -12.79
CA VAL A 249 31.55 -29.64 -12.34
C VAL A 249 32.30 -30.12 -13.59
N ASP A 250 33.20 -29.28 -14.08
CA ASP A 250 34.00 -29.57 -15.25
C ASP A 250 34.96 -30.69 -14.86
N ALA A 251 34.52 -31.93 -15.09
CA ALA A 251 35.27 -33.14 -14.79
C ALA A 251 36.54 -33.29 -15.67
N SER A 252 36.82 -32.32 -16.55
CA SER A 252 38.01 -32.34 -17.41
C SER A 252 39.30 -31.90 -16.71
N GLN A 253 39.26 -31.41 -15.46
CA GLN A 253 40.47 -31.10 -14.69
C GLN A 253 41.08 -32.29 -13.90
N THR A 254 40.73 -33.53 -14.24
CA THR A 254 41.58 -34.68 -13.86
C THR A 254 42.81 -34.75 -14.78
N GLN A 255 43.75 -33.82 -14.62
CA GLN A 255 45.04 -33.88 -15.27
C GLN A 255 46.12 -34.41 -14.31
N LYS A 256 46.30 -35.73 -14.41
CA LYS A 256 47.56 -36.50 -14.42
C LYS A 256 48.52 -36.41 -13.23
N LEU A 257 48.59 -37.55 -12.52
CA LEU A 257 49.79 -38.10 -11.87
C LEU A 257 51.02 -38.07 -12.80
#